data_AF-A0A848BCI8-F1
#
_entry.id   AF-A0A848BCI8-F1
#
_cell.length_a   1.000
_cell.length_b   1.000
_cell.length_c   1.000
_cell.angle_alpha   90.00
_cell.angle_beta   90.00
_cell.angle_gamma   90.00
#
_symmetry.space_group_name_H-M   'P 1'
#
loop_
_entity.id
_entity.type
_entity.pdbx_description
1 polymer ?
#
loop_
_entity_poly.entity_id
_entity_poly.type
_entity_poly.pdbx_seq_one_letter_code
_entity_poly.pdbx_strand_id
1 'polypeptide(L)'
;MELQEYNAREIVQEINSVLPQKINLFNKRGIIIASTDTQRIGTFHGGAARVIQENLDELRIYSCTEYPGARPGTNFILRVDGEPIG
;
A
#
# COMPACT_ATOMS: atom_id res chain seq x y z
N MET A 1 1.61 -1.69 16.83
CA MET A 1 2.77 -1.65 15.90
C MET A 1 2.37 -0.97 14.59
N GLU A 2 3.30 -0.33 13.90
CA GLU A 2 3.09 0.34 12.61
C GLU A 2 4.31 0.13 11.71
N LEU A 3 4.09 0.00 10.41
CA LEU A 3 5.16 -0.09 9.43
C LEU A 3 5.93 1.24 9.34
N GLN A 4 7.24 1.19 9.59
CA GLN A 4 8.12 2.35 9.49
C GLN A 4 8.54 2.63 8.05
N GLU A 5 8.67 3.91 7.67
CA GLU A 5 9.02 4.33 6.30
C GLU A 5 10.32 3.71 5.80
N TYR A 6 11.35 3.64 6.67
CA TYR A 6 12.62 3.00 6.34
C TYR A 6 12.43 1.54 5.90
N ASN A 7 11.72 0.75 6.71
CA ASN A 7 11.47 -0.67 6.39
C ASN A 7 10.60 -0.82 5.14
N ALA A 8 9.59 0.04 4.97
CA ALA A 8 8.75 0.03 3.78
C ALA A 8 9.58 0.29 2.51
N ARG A 9 10.53 1.24 2.57
CA ARG A 9 11.43 1.53 1.45
C ARG A 9 12.34 0.34 1.13
N GLU A 10 12.93 -0.31 2.13
CA GLU A 10 13.76 -1.51 1.92
C GLU A 10 12.94 -2.65 1.29
N ILE A 11 11.71 -2.89 1.74
CA ILE A 11 10.81 -3.90 1.16
C ILE A 11 10.53 -3.59 -0.32
N VAL A 12 10.17 -2.35 -0.64
CA VAL A 12 9.90 -1.95 -2.03
C VAL A 12 11.15 -2.11 -2.90
N GLN A 13 12.33 -1.74 -2.40
CA GLN A 13 13.59 -1.90 -3.12
C GLN A 13 13.92 -3.38 -3.38
N GLU A 14 13.77 -4.23 -2.37
CA GLU A 14 14.03 -5.66 -2.48
C GLU A 14 13.10 -6.32 -3.50
N ILE A 15 11.79 -6.08 -3.41
CA ILE A 15 10.82 -6.66 -4.37
C ILE A 15 11.12 -6.16 -5.79
N ASN A 16 11.39 -4.86 -5.95
CA ASN A 16 11.63 -4.27 -7.26
C ASN A 16 12.96 -4.71 -7.89
N SER A 17 13.90 -5.25 -7.09
CA SER A 17 15.15 -5.84 -7.61
C SER A 17 14.92 -7.17 -8.33
N VAL A 18 13.88 -7.92 -7.94
CA VAL A 18 13.51 -9.22 -8.52
C VAL A 18 12.39 -9.08 -9.54
N LEU A 19 11.40 -8.22 -9.26
CA LEU A 19 10.20 -8.04 -10.06
C LEU A 19 9.92 -6.55 -10.27
N PRO A 20 10.20 -6.00 -11.47
CA PRO A 20 9.98 -4.58 -11.75
C PRO A 20 8.48 -4.30 -11.94
N GLN A 21 7.78 -4.06 -10.83
CA GLN A 21 6.37 -3.71 -10.80
C GLN A 21 6.12 -2.41 -10.05
N LYS A 22 5.02 -1.73 -10.40
CA LYS A 22 4.57 -0.55 -9.67
C LYS A 22 4.01 -0.99 -8.31
N ILE A 23 4.79 -0.78 -7.25
CA ILE A 23 4.45 -1.21 -5.89
C ILE A 23 4.32 0.03 -5.01
N ASN A 24 3.35 -0.02 -4.10
CA ASN A 24 3.17 0.96 -3.03
C ASN A 24 3.03 0.21 -1.71
N LEU A 25 3.59 0.76 -0.64
CA LEU A 25 3.29 0.37 0.73
C LEU A 25 2.68 1.54 1.48
N PHE A 26 1.77 1.24 2.40
CA PHE A 26 0.92 2.20 3.05
C PHE A 26 1.12 2.15 4.57
N ASN A 27 0.79 3.25 5.24
CA ASN A 27 0.56 3.22 6.68
C ASN A 27 -0.92 2.92 7.00
N LYS A 28 -1.25 2.85 8.29
CA LYS A 28 -2.61 2.56 8.78
C LYS A 28 -3.69 3.56 8.34
N ARG A 29 -3.28 4.71 7.82
CA ARG A 29 -4.18 5.77 7.35
C ARG A 29 -4.39 5.73 5.83
N GLY A 30 -3.83 4.75 5.13
CA GLY A 30 -3.88 4.65 3.67
C GLY A 30 -3.00 5.70 2.96
N ILE A 31 -1.99 6.25 3.64
CA ILE A 31 -0.98 7.12 3.03
C ILE A 31 0.16 6.25 2.52
N ILE A 32 0.58 6.48 1.27
CA ILE A 32 1.72 5.78 0.68
C ILE A 32 3.00 6.25 1.35
N ILE A 33 3.72 5.35 2.00
CA ILE A 33 4.98 5.62 2.71
C ILE A 33 6.22 5.09 1.96
N ALA A 34 6.04 4.18 1.00
CA ALA A 34 7.08 3.77 0.06
C ALA A 34 6.47 3.42 -1.30
N SER A 35 7.17 3.73 -2.38
CA SER A 35 6.70 3.43 -3.74
C SER A 35 7.86 3.36 -4.72
N THR A 36 7.70 2.56 -5.76
CA THR A 36 8.56 2.60 -6.96
C THR A 36 8.32 3.84 -7.83
N ASP A 37 7.19 4.52 -7.63
CA ASP A 37 6.84 5.81 -8.25
C ASP A 37 6.90 6.89 -7.16
N THR A 38 8.02 7.60 -7.04
CA THR A 38 8.27 8.53 -5.93
C THR A 38 7.24 9.66 -5.82
N GLN A 39 6.55 10.01 -6.91
CA GLN A 39 5.47 11.00 -6.91
C GLN A 39 4.24 10.55 -6.13
N ARG A 40 4.14 9.25 -5.81
CA ARG A 40 3.05 8.67 -5.02
C ARG A 40 3.26 8.83 -3.52
N ILE A 41 4.50 8.99 -3.06
CA ILE A 41 4.82 9.03 -1.62
C ILE A 41 4.15 10.25 -0.99
N GLY A 42 3.51 10.05 0.16
CA GLY A 42 2.74 11.07 0.88
C GLY A 42 1.31 11.27 0.36
N THR A 43 0.91 10.62 -0.74
CA THR A 43 -0.45 10.72 -1.26
C THR A 43 -1.39 9.73 -0.59
N PHE A 44 -2.66 10.12 -0.48
CA PHE A 44 -3.72 9.27 0.05
C PHE A 44 -4.25 8.29 -1.01
N HIS A 45 -4.53 7.06 -0.58
CA HIS A 45 -5.10 6.01 -1.42
C HIS A 45 -6.35 5.40 -0.75
N GLY A 46 -7.53 5.80 -1.22
CA GLY A 46 -8.81 5.40 -0.61
C GLY A 46 -9.03 3.88 -0.56
N GLY A 47 -8.56 3.15 -1.56
CA GLY A 47 -8.64 1.68 -1.55
C GLY A 47 -7.83 1.03 -0.43
N ALA A 48 -6.63 1.53 -0.13
CA ALA A 48 -5.80 1.01 0.96
C ALA A 48 -6.39 1.37 2.32
N ALA A 49 -6.90 2.61 2.47
CA ALA A 49 -7.63 3.01 3.67
C ALA A 49 -8.83 2.09 3.94
N ARG A 50 -9.58 1.72 2.90
CA ARG A 50 -10.71 0.77 3.01
C ARG A 50 -10.25 -0.61 3.47
N VAL A 51 -9.21 -1.17 2.86
CA VAL A 51 -8.65 -2.49 3.25
C VAL A 51 -8.35 -2.54 4.74
N ILE A 52 -7.72 -1.49 5.28
CA ILE A 52 -7.35 -1.41 6.69
C ILE A 52 -8.58 -1.21 7.59
N GLN A 53 -9.48 -0.28 7.23
CA GLN A 53 -10.67 0.05 8.03
C GLN A 53 -11.67 -1.10 8.13
N GLU A 54 -11.88 -1.82 7.02
CA GLU A 54 -12.79 -2.96 6.94
C GLU A 54 -12.09 -4.30 7.26
N ASN A 55 -10.78 -4.28 7.57
CA ASN A 55 -9.95 -5.45 7.85
C ASN A 55 -10.05 -6.53 6.75
N LEU A 56 -10.08 -6.09 5.48
CA LEU A 56 -10.14 -6.98 4.31
C LEU A 56 -8.77 -7.62 4.08
N ASP A 57 -8.75 -8.87 3.61
CA ASP A 57 -7.49 -9.52 3.21
C ASP A 57 -6.97 -8.95 1.88
N GLU A 58 -7.88 -8.66 0.95
CA GLU A 58 -7.57 -8.06 -0.34
C GLU A 58 -8.68 -7.12 -0.84
N LEU A 59 -8.31 -6.19 -1.70
CA LEU A 59 -9.22 -5.37 -2.48
C LEU A 59 -8.68 -5.15 -3.89
N ARG A 60 -9.44 -5.58 -4.89
CA ARG A 60 -9.16 -5.32 -6.30
C ARG A 60 -9.82 -4.02 -6.77
N ILE A 61 -9.06 -3.21 -7.49
CA ILE A 61 -9.47 -1.93 -8.06
C ILE A 61 -9.33 -2.04 -9.57
N TYR A 62 -10.40 -1.73 -10.30
CA TYR A 62 -10.49 -1.86 -11.75
C TYR A 62 -10.37 -0.50 -12.46
N SER A 63 -10.67 0.61 -11.79
CA SER A 63 -10.61 1.96 -12.38
C SER A 63 -10.09 3.03 -11.41
N CYS A 64 -9.64 4.17 -11.97
CA CYS A 64 -9.18 5.32 -11.20
C CYS A 64 -10.33 6.11 -10.52
N THR A 65 -11.59 5.78 -10.78
CA THR A 65 -12.75 6.52 -10.25
C THR A 65 -13.40 5.84 -9.05
N GLU A 66 -13.01 4.60 -8.73
CA GLU A 66 -13.60 3.85 -7.62
C GLU A 66 -13.22 4.42 -6.25
N TYR A 67 -11.96 4.85 -6.09
CA TYR A 67 -11.45 5.39 -4.83
C TYR A 67 -10.51 6.58 -5.06
N PRO A 68 -10.56 7.61 -4.20
CA PRO A 68 -9.66 8.75 -4.29
C PRO A 68 -8.18 8.32 -4.29
N GLY A 69 -7.40 8.82 -5.25
CA GLY A 69 -5.96 8.55 -5.37
C GLY A 69 -5.59 7.11 -5.77
N ALA A 70 -6.57 6.23 -5.97
CA ALA A 70 -6.32 4.86 -6.40
C ALA A 70 -6.01 4.78 -7.89
N ARG A 71 -5.21 3.77 -8.25
CA ARG A 71 -5.02 3.31 -9.63
C ARG A 71 -5.46 1.84 -9.70
N PRO A 72 -5.82 1.31 -10.88
CA PRO A 72 -6.13 -0.11 -11.04
C PRO A 72 -5.00 -1.00 -10.52
N GLY A 73 -5.36 -2.06 -9.80
CA GLY A 73 -4.41 -2.92 -9.11
C GLY A 73 -5.08 -3.75 -8.02
N THR A 74 -4.26 -4.39 -7.20
CA THR A 74 -4.73 -5.18 -6.05
C THR A 74 -3.99 -4.72 -4.81
N ASN A 75 -4.74 -4.46 -3.74
CA ASN A 75 -4.21 -4.13 -2.43
C ASN A 75 -4.37 -5.34 -1.53
N PHE A 76 -3.33 -5.66 -0.77
CA PHE A 76 -3.32 -6.72 0.24
C PHE A 76 -3.02 -6.08 1.59
N ILE A 77 -3.60 -6.62 2.66
CA ILE A 77 -3.28 -6.19 4.01
C ILE A 77 -1.92 -6.74 4.45
N LEU A 78 -1.07 -5.90 5.04
CA LEU A 78 0.14 -6.34 5.71
C LEU A 78 -0.14 -6.55 7.20
N ARG A 79 0.14 -7.77 7.68
CA ARG A 79 -0.05 -8.16 9.07
C ARG A 79 1.26 -8.65 9.68
N VAL A 80 1.42 -8.41 10.97
CA VAL A 80 2.42 -9.07 11.81
C VAL A 80 1.71 -9.58 13.05
N ASP A 81 1.85 -10.88 13.33
CA ASP A 81 1.14 -11.55 14.43
C ASP A 81 -0.39 -11.33 14.39
N GLY A 82 -0.96 -11.28 13.19
CA GLY A 82 -2.39 -11.04 12.95
C GLY A 82 -2.80 -9.56 12.95
N GLU A 83 -1.97 -8.67 13.48
CA GLU A 83 -2.25 -7.23 13.59
C GLU A 83 -1.96 -6.50 12.27
N PRO A 84 -2.94 -5.75 11.71
CA PRO A 84 -2.71 -4.86 10.59
C PRO A 84 -1.58 -3.85 10.90
N ILE A 85 -0.63 -3.67 9.98
CA ILE A 85 0.43 -2.66 10.11
C ILE A 85 0.56 -1.72 8.90
N GLY A 86 -0.09 -2.04 7.77
CA GLY A 86 -0.06 -1.27 6.53
C GLY A 86 -0.78 -1.97 5.39
#